data_AF-J9TTH3-F1
#
_entry.id   AF-J9TTH3-F1
#
_cell.length_a   1.000
_cell.length_b   1.000
_cell.length_c   1.000
_cell.angle_alpha   90.00
_cell.angle_beta   90.00
_cell.angle_gamma   90.00
#
_symmetry.space_group_name_H-M   'P 1'
#
loop_
_entity.id
_entity.type
_entity.pdbx_description
1 polymer ?
#
loop_
_entity_poly.entity_id
_entity_poly.type
_entity_poly.pdbx_seq_one_letter_code
_entity_poly.pdbx_strand_id
1 'polypeptide(L)'
;MAHFAETLKKHNIELKKKEIETLQINVGYNCNLHCSHCHVDAGINRNESISKKVLDDCLKFIKNLNKKIDVDITGGAPENCMFLSKFIEDARKLKNVNRIILRSNLAILENKKEAYRSF
;
A
#
# COMPACT_ATOMS: atom_id res chain seq x y z
N MET A 1 -27.14 -14.12 22.93
CA MET A 1 -25.99 -13.20 22.74
C MET A 1 -26.57 -11.88 22.26
N ALA A 2 -26.23 -10.75 22.90
CA ALA A 2 -26.69 -9.45 22.40
C ALA A 2 -26.00 -9.16 21.06
N HIS A 3 -26.76 -8.75 20.06
CA HIS A 3 -26.22 -8.39 18.75
C HIS A 3 -25.30 -7.17 18.93
N PHE A 4 -24.21 -7.05 18.15
CA PHE A 4 -23.25 -5.93 18.28
C PHE A 4 -23.96 -4.57 18.25
N ALA A 5 -24.94 -4.41 17.36
CA ALA A 5 -25.78 -3.22 17.25
C ALA A 5 -26.61 -2.92 18.52
N GLU A 6 -27.12 -3.95 19.21
CA GLU A 6 -27.86 -3.77 20.47
C GLU A 6 -26.94 -3.34 21.60
N THR A 7 -25.71 -3.87 21.63
CA THR A 7 -24.68 -3.45 22.59
C THR A 7 -24.33 -1.98 22.41
N LEU A 8 -24.12 -1.52 21.17
CA LEU A 8 -23.88 -0.10 20.88
C LEU A 8 -25.03 0.79 21.34
N LYS A 9 -26.28 0.41 21.04
CA LYS A 9 -27.48 1.13 21.49
C LYS A 9 -27.58 1.17 23.01
N LYS A 10 -27.37 0.04 23.69
CA LYS A 10 -27.39 -0.06 25.16
C LYS A 10 -26.38 0.88 25.82
N HIS A 11 -25.21 1.04 25.21
CA HIS A 11 -24.15 1.92 25.72
C HIS A 11 -24.20 3.35 25.15
N ASN A 12 -25.21 3.69 24.34
CA ASN A 12 -25.35 4.99 23.69
C ASN A 12 -24.12 5.40 22.86
N ILE A 13 -23.50 4.43 22.19
CA ILE A 13 -22.32 4.62 21.34
C ILE A 13 -22.75 4.66 19.88
N GLU A 14 -22.40 5.74 19.19
CA GLU A 14 -22.56 5.86 17.74
C GLU A 14 -21.19 5.71 17.04
N LEU A 15 -21.04 4.68 16.21
CA LEU A 15 -19.84 4.48 15.40
C LEU A 15 -20.08 4.97 13.98
N LYS A 16 -19.55 6.15 13.67
CA LYS A 16 -19.53 6.69 12.31
C LYS A 16 -18.14 6.51 11.69
N LYS A 17 -18.11 6.09 10.43
CA LYS A 17 -16.86 6.01 9.65
C LYS A 17 -16.28 7.43 9.52
N LYS A 18 -15.00 7.58 9.85
CA LYS A 18 -14.24 8.80 9.57
C LYS A 18 -13.97 8.93 8.08
N GLU A 19 -13.64 10.15 7.68
CA GLU A 19 -13.18 10.41 6.34
C GLU A 19 -11.93 9.59 5.97
N ILE A 20 -11.77 9.28 4.67
CA ILE A 20 -10.60 8.56 4.16
C ILE A 20 -9.42 9.52 4.03
N GLU A 21 -8.32 9.28 4.71
CA GLU A 21 -7.13 10.15 4.69
C GLU A 21 -5.93 9.52 3.96
N THR A 22 -5.95 8.19 3.78
CA THR A 22 -4.85 7.44 3.19
C THR A 22 -5.37 6.35 2.28
N LEU A 23 -4.77 6.20 1.10
CA LEU A 23 -4.86 5.01 0.27
C LEU A 23 -3.60 4.18 0.48
N GLN A 24 -3.74 3.09 1.24
CA GLN A 24 -2.65 2.11 1.38
C GLN A 24 -2.72 1.08 0.26
N ILE A 25 -1.61 0.85 -0.44
CA ILE A 25 -1.50 -0.05 -1.59
C ILE A 25 -0.47 -1.11 -1.23
N ASN A 26 -0.89 -2.37 -1.20
CA ASN A 26 0.03 -3.49 -1.12
C ASN A 26 0.41 -3.93 -2.55
N VAL A 27 1.69 -3.85 -2.90
CA VAL A 27 2.17 -4.13 -4.26
C VAL A 27 2.52 -5.59 -4.51
N GLY A 28 2.44 -6.45 -3.49
CA GLY A 28 2.76 -7.86 -3.59
C GLY A 28 3.42 -8.42 -2.34
N TYR A 29 3.71 -9.73 -2.34
CA TYR A 29 4.31 -10.45 -1.21
C TYR A 29 5.74 -10.93 -1.48
N ASN A 30 6.28 -10.68 -2.68
CA ASN A 30 7.67 -10.96 -2.98
C ASN A 30 8.60 -10.06 -2.13
N CYS A 31 9.53 -10.67 -1.41
CA CYS A 31 10.49 -9.99 -0.53
C CYS A 31 11.82 -10.72 -0.57
N ASN A 32 12.95 -10.01 -0.51
CA ASN A 32 14.28 -10.62 -0.42
C ASN A 32 14.61 -11.14 1.00
N LEU A 33 13.82 -10.74 2.01
CA LEU A 33 13.96 -11.19 3.40
C LEU A 33 12.81 -12.12 3.79
N HIS A 34 13.08 -13.02 4.74
CA HIS A 34 12.06 -13.85 5.39
C HIS A 34 12.06 -13.57 6.90
N CYS A 35 11.22 -12.63 7.32
CA CYS A 35 11.16 -12.18 8.71
C CYS A 35 10.23 -13.08 9.53
N SER A 36 10.68 -13.55 10.70
CA SER A 36 9.92 -14.44 11.60
C SER A 36 8.60 -13.85 12.12
N HIS A 37 8.43 -12.53 12.02
CA HIS A 37 7.24 -11.80 12.45
C HIS A 37 6.43 -11.20 11.27
N CYS A 38 6.64 -11.71 10.04
CA CYS A 38 5.91 -11.21 8.88
C CYS A 38 4.46 -11.71 8.90
N HIS A 39 3.52 -10.81 9.23
CA HIS A 39 2.09 -11.14 9.31
C HIS A 39 1.45 -11.66 8.01
N VAL A 40 2.07 -11.40 6.85
CA VAL A 40 1.61 -11.88 5.51
C VAL A 40 2.51 -12.97 4.93
N ASP A 41 3.53 -13.40 5.67
CA ASP A 41 4.51 -14.40 5.23
C ASP A 41 5.13 -14.08 3.85
N ALA A 42 5.54 -12.82 3.70
CA ALA A 42 6.27 -12.36 2.53
C ALA A 42 7.66 -13.00 2.48
N GLY A 43 8.16 -13.24 1.26
CA GLY A 43 9.46 -13.89 1.10
C GLY A 43 9.83 -14.14 -0.36
N ILE A 44 11.01 -14.72 -0.57
CA ILE A 44 11.60 -14.86 -1.91
C ILE A 44 10.81 -15.82 -2.81
N ASN A 45 10.11 -16.79 -2.19
CA ASN A 45 9.31 -17.80 -2.88
C ASN A 45 7.89 -17.31 -3.24
N ARG A 46 7.55 -16.06 -2.91
CA ARG A 46 6.24 -15.46 -3.21
C ARG A 46 6.29 -14.76 -4.56
N ASN A 47 5.23 -14.91 -5.36
CA ASN A 47 5.15 -14.35 -6.72
C ASN A 47 3.97 -13.39 -6.91
N GLU A 48 3.18 -13.19 -5.86
CA GLU A 48 2.04 -12.28 -5.86
C GLU A 48 2.54 -10.85 -6.04
N SER A 49 2.06 -10.20 -7.09
CA SER A 49 2.39 -8.83 -7.44
C SER A 49 1.18 -8.12 -8.02
N ILE A 50 1.03 -6.85 -7.69
CA ILE A 50 -0.05 -6.01 -8.21
C ILE A 50 0.12 -5.81 -9.72
N SER A 51 -0.99 -5.86 -10.47
CA SER A 51 -0.95 -5.60 -11.91
C SER A 51 -0.94 -4.10 -12.22
N LYS A 52 -0.39 -3.73 -13.38
CA LYS A 52 -0.48 -2.35 -13.90
C LYS A 52 -1.91 -1.82 -13.92
N LYS A 53 -2.87 -2.67 -14.31
CA LYS A 53 -4.29 -2.29 -14.38
C LYS A 53 -4.81 -1.80 -13.02
N VAL A 54 -4.45 -2.50 -11.93
CA VAL A 54 -4.90 -2.12 -10.58
C VAL A 54 -4.23 -0.81 -10.15
N LEU A 55 -2.94 -0.62 -10.45
CA LEU A 55 -2.26 0.65 -10.18
C LEU A 55 -2.88 1.82 -10.96
N ASP A 56 -3.24 1.60 -12.23
CA ASP A 56 -3.96 2.59 -13.03
C ASP A 56 -5.33 2.93 -12.41
N ASP A 57 -6.03 1.93 -11.86
CA ASP A 57 -7.31 2.14 -11.16
C ASP A 57 -7.11 2.89 -9.82
N CYS A 58 -6.00 2.67 -9.11
CA CYS A 58 -5.62 3.48 -7.95
C CYS A 58 -5.39 4.96 -8.32
N LEU A 59 -4.69 5.24 -9.43
CA LEU A 59 -4.48 6.60 -9.92
C LEU A 59 -5.80 7.29 -10.29
N LYS A 60 -6.72 6.56 -10.97
CA LYS A 60 -8.07 7.06 -11.27
C LYS A 60 -8.85 7.38 -10.00
N PHE A 61 -8.81 6.49 -9.01
CA PHE A 61 -9.45 6.70 -7.72
C PHE A 61 -8.95 8.00 -7.06
N ILE A 62 -7.64 8.17 -6.94
CA ILE A 62 -7.03 9.38 -6.35
C ILE A 62 -7.45 10.64 -7.12
N LYS A 63 -7.41 10.58 -8.46
CA LYS A 63 -7.78 11.71 -9.33
C LYS A 63 -9.23 12.16 -9.13
N ASN A 64 -10.14 11.24 -8.82
CA ASN A 64 -11.56 11.51 -8.65
C ASN A 64 -11.95 11.96 -7.23
N LEU A 65 -11.00 11.99 -6.28
CA LEU A 65 -11.27 12.52 -4.95
C LEU A 65 -11.38 14.06 -5.00
N ASN A 66 -12.31 14.63 -4.25
CA ASN A 66 -12.42 16.10 -4.11
C ASN A 66 -11.52 16.64 -2.98
N LYS A 67 -10.52 15.88 -2.55
CA LYS A 67 -9.63 16.23 -1.44
C LYS A 67 -8.26 15.61 -1.59
N LYS A 68 -7.31 16.13 -0.83
CA LYS A 68 -5.97 15.55 -0.76
C LYS A 68 -5.96 14.26 0.07
N ILE A 69 -5.15 13.31 -0.34
CA ILE A 69 -4.97 12.01 0.32
C ILE A 69 -3.50 11.64 0.37
N ASP A 70 -3.10 10.90 1.40
CA ASP A 70 -1.79 10.25 1.45
C ASP A 70 -1.82 8.95 0.64
N VAL A 71 -0.72 8.65 -0.06
CA VAL A 71 -0.52 7.36 -0.74
C VAL A 71 0.54 6.58 0.01
N ASP A 72 0.17 5.44 0.59
CA ASP A 72 1.05 4.60 1.41
C ASP A 72 1.32 3.27 0.70
N ILE A 73 2.54 3.10 0.19
CA ILE A 73 2.94 1.95 -0.61
C ILE A 73 3.65 0.95 0.29
N THR A 74 3.15 -0.28 0.29
CA THR A 74 3.57 -1.40 1.14
C THR A 74 3.70 -2.68 0.31
N GLY A 75 4.13 -3.79 0.90
CA GLY A 75 4.20 -5.10 0.26
C GLY A 75 5.13 -6.03 1.05
N GLY A 76 5.75 -6.97 0.35
CA GLY A 76 7.02 -7.56 0.75
C GLY A 76 8.12 -6.49 0.68
N ALA A 77 9.01 -6.60 -0.30
CA ALA A 77 9.90 -5.50 -0.67
C ALA A 77 9.26 -4.76 -1.87
N PRO A 78 8.73 -3.54 -1.69
CA PRO A 78 8.02 -2.84 -2.77
C PRO A 78 8.83 -2.67 -4.04
N GLU A 79 10.16 -2.58 -3.94
CA GLU A 79 11.12 -2.47 -5.03
C GLU A 79 11.02 -3.60 -6.04
N ASN A 80 10.52 -4.77 -5.62
CA ASN A 80 10.32 -5.92 -6.51
C ASN A 80 9.10 -5.74 -7.44
N CYS A 81 8.21 -4.80 -7.15
CA CYS A 81 7.10 -4.47 -8.03
C CYS A 81 7.61 -3.72 -9.27
N MET A 82 7.51 -4.36 -10.44
CA MET A 82 7.98 -3.84 -11.73
C MET A 82 7.44 -2.44 -12.08
N PHE A 83 6.23 -2.11 -11.64
CA PHE A 83 5.56 -0.85 -11.96
C PHE A 83 5.74 0.24 -10.90
N LEU A 84 6.54 0.01 -9.84
CA LEU A 84 6.65 0.90 -8.70
C LEU A 84 7.07 2.32 -9.10
N SER A 85 8.21 2.47 -9.78
CA SER A 85 8.77 3.78 -10.15
C SER A 85 7.79 4.57 -11.01
N LYS A 86 7.19 3.92 -12.01
CA LYS A 86 6.21 4.54 -12.90
C LYS A 86 4.96 4.99 -12.14
N PHE A 87 4.46 4.17 -11.22
CA PHE A 87 3.33 4.53 -10.37
C PHE A 87 3.63 5.74 -9.49
N ILE A 88 4.81 5.78 -8.84
CA ILE A 88 5.23 6.92 -8.03
C ILE A 88 5.30 8.20 -8.87
N GLU A 89 5.93 8.15 -10.04
CA GLU A 89 6.00 9.30 -10.96
C GLU A 89 4.61 9.82 -11.35
N ASP A 90 3.70 8.92 -11.71
CA ASP A 90 2.35 9.30 -12.15
C ASP A 90 1.50 9.79 -10.98
N ALA A 91 1.64 9.21 -9.79
CA ALA A 91 1.00 9.69 -8.57
C ALA A 91 1.47 11.11 -8.20
N ARG A 92 2.76 11.42 -8.31
CA ARG A 92 3.30 12.77 -8.01
C ARG A 92 2.75 13.86 -8.93
N LYS A 93 2.24 13.52 -10.12
CA LYS A 93 1.61 14.47 -11.05
C LYS A 93 0.18 14.83 -10.64
N LEU A 94 -0.46 14.06 -9.75
CA LEU A 94 -1.82 14.31 -9.31
C LEU A 94 -1.85 15.37 -8.20
N LYS A 95 -2.62 16.44 -8.41
CA LYS A 95 -2.78 17.55 -7.44
C LYS A 95 -3.39 17.11 -6.10
N ASN A 96 -4.08 15.97 -6.08
CA ASN A 96 -4.77 15.42 -4.92
C ASN A 96 -3.88 14.49 -4.08
N VAL A 97 -2.64 14.24 -4.48
CA VAL A 97 -1.69 13.52 -3.63
C VAL A 97 -1.03 14.51 -2.67
N ASN A 98 -1.17 14.25 -1.37
CA ASN A 98 -0.54 15.07 -0.34
C ASN A 98 0.93 14.69 -0.13
N ARG A 99 1.18 13.40 0.13
CA ARG A 99 2.51 12.79 0.23
C ARG A 99 2.44 11.33 -0.22
N ILE A 100 3.61 10.81 -0.56
CA ILE A 100 3.81 9.39 -0.86
C ILE A 100 4.72 8.82 0.22
N ILE A 101 4.32 7.72 0.83
CA ILE A 101 5.10 6.94 1.79
C ILE A 101 5.45 5.63 1.09
N LEU A 102 6.73 5.24 1.14
CA LEU A 102 7.19 3.94 0.67
C LEU A 102 7.73 3.17 1.87
N ARG A 103 7.05 2.07 2.24
CA ARG A 103 7.45 1.22 3.36
C ARG A 103 8.31 0.06 2.88
N SER A 104 9.61 0.18 3.07
CA SER A 104 10.60 -0.78 2.60
C SER A 104 11.53 -1.25 3.73
N ASN A 105 12.11 -2.43 3.56
CA ASN A 105 13.21 -2.94 4.39
C ASN A 105 14.58 -2.35 3.98
N LEU A 106 14.65 -1.62 2.86
CA LEU A 106 15.82 -0.95 2.27
C LEU A 106 16.98 -1.87 1.82
N ALA A 107 16.96 -3.17 2.14
CA ALA A 107 18.05 -4.09 1.86
C ALA A 107 18.35 -4.25 0.36
N ILE A 108 17.30 -4.19 -0.48
CA ILE A 108 17.45 -4.24 -1.95
C ILE A 108 18.21 -3.03 -2.48
N LEU A 109 18.03 -1.86 -1.86
CA LEU A 109 18.67 -0.61 -2.28
C LEU A 109 20.16 -0.58 -1.93
N GLU A 110 20.55 -1.25 -0.85
CA GLU A 110 21.95 -1.33 -0.42
C GLU A 110 22.76 -2.36 -1.24
N ASN A 111 22.14 -3.45 -1.66
CA ASN A 111 22.82 -4.53 -2.35
C ASN A 111 22.78 -4.35 -3.88
N LYS A 112 23.84 -3.77 -4.46
CA LYS A 112 23.99 -3.55 -5.91
C LYS A 112 23.82 -4.81 -6.78
N LYS A 113 23.97 -6.01 -6.22
CA LYS A 113 23.73 -7.28 -6.94
C LYS A 113 22.26 -7.72 -6.93
N GLU A 114 21.49 -7.33 -5.92
CA GLU A 114 20.05 -7.58 -5.81
C GLU A 114 19.19 -6.42 -6.31
N ALA A 115 19.79 -5.24 -6.49
CA ALA A 115 19.24 -4.09 -7.21
C ALA A 115 19.10 -4.41 -8.72
N TYR A 116 18.38 -5.49 -9.05
CA TYR A 116 18.20 -5.99 -10.41
C TYR A 116 17.23 -5.14 -11.24
N ARG A 117 16.74 -4.03 -10.68
CA ARG A 117 15.89 -3.06 -11.36
C ARG A 117 16.34 -1.67 -10.97
N SER A 118 17.36 -1.19 -11.68
CA SER A 118 17.83 0.19 -11.66
C SER A 118 16.65 1.15 -11.69
N PHE A 119 16.62 2.07 -10.73
CA PHE A 119 15.83 3.29 -10.82
C PHE A 119 16.34 4.17 -11.97
#